data_AF-R7UX66-F1
#
_entry.id   AF-R7UX66-F1
#
_cell.length_a   1.000
_cell.length_b   1.000
_cell.length_c   1.000
_cell.angle_alpha   90.00
_cell.angle_beta   90.00
_cell.angle_gamma   90.00
#
_symmetry.space_group_name_H-M   'P 1'
#
loop_
_entity.id
_entity.type
_entity.pdbx_description
1 polymer ?
#
loop_
_entity_poly.entity_id
_entity_poly.type
_entity_poly.pdbx_seq_one_letter_code
_entity_poly.pdbx_strand_id
1 'polypeptide(L)'
;MRVAQPWRTYAWLALDNIWAIFVIGVLVVFYWRGTWELLDYNLYPDDGMKSTWICVAIGNGGLFFAAMLQETFNKHMTSKNATSKWILWFFFNHLFSYVMGFFSVCHWRGIWHGLNHYTGKTDESYIYSLVVGESIFHIYTRALRCFTICPFSESNCNYYSTQYIARTTPKNGELYVLDHLLNVVVIWNSVVLMWRGFWGLGDNHFYPDDLEKSSWVSLGVGFGVLLLNIPLQILGNMIFRWSLNKGWPLAFRVVLEDILIFVANFGVIHHWRGVWLMQDVYFFPDHENLSLSPGISHIAGYLGLALILVSMCNVTIGSYTTGSAPANSGCFLTNYYFRYFFSKAPLDSPDDEVNDAKAAEEQSYNMATESVAL
;
A
#
# COMPACT_ATOMS: atom_id res chain seq x y z
N MET A 1 19.30 -21.60 18.62
CA MET A 1 17.83 -21.69 18.40
C MET A 1 17.25 -20.31 18.61
N ARG A 2 16.72 -19.65 17.57
CA ARG A 2 16.03 -18.36 17.77
C ARG A 2 14.69 -18.62 18.47
N VAL A 3 14.47 -17.92 19.58
CA VAL A 3 13.38 -18.14 20.55
C VAL A 3 12.00 -18.04 19.86
N ALA A 4 11.09 -18.96 20.20
CA ALA A 4 9.70 -18.90 19.75
C ALA A 4 9.08 -17.56 20.16
N GLN A 5 8.30 -16.92 19.27
CA GLN A 5 7.70 -15.65 19.64
C GLN A 5 6.65 -15.82 20.75
N PRO A 6 6.57 -14.89 21.71
CA PRO A 6 5.52 -14.92 22.72
C PRO A 6 4.14 -14.94 22.07
N TRP A 7 3.19 -15.70 22.64
CA TRP A 7 1.80 -15.74 22.16
C TRP A 7 1.16 -14.34 22.02
N ARG A 8 1.60 -13.40 22.88
CA ARG A 8 1.19 -11.99 22.85
C ARG A 8 1.49 -11.33 21.50
N THR A 9 2.59 -11.66 20.84
CA THR A 9 2.94 -11.09 19.53
C THR A 9 1.91 -11.45 18.47
N TYR A 10 1.44 -12.71 18.46
CA TYR A 10 0.40 -13.15 17.54
C TYR A 10 -0.96 -12.52 17.84
N ALA A 11 -1.30 -12.36 19.14
CA ALA A 11 -2.52 -11.67 19.54
C ALA A 11 -2.55 -10.20 19.09
N TRP A 12 -1.43 -9.49 19.25
CA TRP A 12 -1.31 -8.11 18.78
C TRP A 12 -1.35 -8.00 17.25
N LEU A 13 -0.68 -8.91 16.53
CA LEU A 13 -0.77 -8.99 15.07
C LEU A 13 -2.23 -9.16 14.62
N ALA A 14 -2.97 -10.07 15.23
CA ALA A 14 -4.37 -10.29 14.90
C ALA A 14 -5.22 -9.04 15.16
N LEU A 15 -5.00 -8.35 16.29
CA LEU A 15 -5.70 -7.12 16.61
C LEU A 15 -5.40 -5.99 15.62
N ASP A 16 -4.12 -5.81 15.26
CA ASP A 16 -3.70 -4.82 14.25
C ASP A 16 -4.34 -5.11 12.90
N ASN A 17 -4.43 -6.39 12.50
CA ASN A 17 -5.04 -6.79 11.23
C ASN A 17 -6.57 -6.58 11.26
N ILE A 18 -7.25 -6.94 12.36
CA ILE A 18 -8.69 -6.73 12.48
C ILE A 18 -9.02 -5.23 12.43
N TRP A 19 -8.28 -4.41 13.16
CA TRP A 19 -8.46 -2.96 13.14
C TRP A 19 -8.20 -2.35 11.76
N ALA A 20 -7.13 -2.82 11.10
CA ALA A 20 -6.83 -2.46 9.74
C ALA A 20 -8.01 -2.77 8.81
N ILE A 21 -8.47 -4.02 8.78
CA ILE A 21 -9.53 -4.51 7.89
C ILE A 21 -10.85 -3.76 8.13
N PHE A 22 -11.35 -3.73 9.37
CA PHE A 22 -12.71 -3.26 9.66
C PHE A 22 -12.85 -1.74 9.81
N VAL A 23 -11.77 -1.02 10.12
CA VAL A 23 -11.86 0.42 10.41
C VAL A 23 -11.05 1.22 9.41
N ILE A 24 -9.73 0.99 9.36
CA ILE A 24 -8.84 1.80 8.51
C ILE A 24 -9.17 1.58 7.03
N GLY A 25 -9.35 0.33 6.62
CA GLY A 25 -9.62 -0.03 5.23
C GLY A 25 -10.93 0.57 4.74
N VAL A 26 -11.98 0.50 5.57
CA VAL A 26 -13.29 1.10 5.25
C VAL A 26 -13.18 2.62 5.10
N LEU A 27 -12.50 3.31 6.02
CA LEU A 27 -12.36 4.76 5.97
C LEU A 27 -11.53 5.23 4.77
N VAL A 28 -10.50 4.46 4.37
CA VAL A 28 -9.73 4.76 3.16
C VAL A 28 -10.58 4.56 1.92
N VAL A 29 -11.37 3.48 1.82
CA VAL A 29 -12.30 3.31 0.70
C VAL A 29 -13.30 4.46 0.62
N PHE A 30 -13.80 4.96 1.76
CA PHE A 30 -14.69 6.13 1.80
C PHE A 30 -14.03 7.38 1.21
N TYR A 31 -12.80 7.69 1.64
CA TYR A 31 -12.04 8.82 1.09
C TYR A 31 -11.78 8.65 -0.41
N TRP A 32 -11.32 7.49 -0.82
CA TRP A 32 -10.97 7.20 -2.21
C TRP A 32 -12.19 7.25 -3.13
N ARG A 33 -13.27 6.55 -2.76
CA ARG A 33 -14.54 6.56 -3.49
C ARG A 33 -15.11 7.96 -3.61
N GLY A 34 -15.18 8.67 -2.49
CA GLY A 34 -15.67 10.05 -2.47
C GLY A 34 -14.85 10.97 -3.36
N THR A 35 -13.52 10.92 -3.28
CA THR A 35 -12.64 11.75 -4.11
C THR A 35 -12.77 11.38 -5.59
N TRP A 36 -12.81 10.09 -5.92
CA TRP A 36 -12.90 9.60 -7.29
C TRP A 36 -14.17 10.07 -7.98
N GLU A 37 -15.33 9.87 -7.35
CA GLU A 37 -16.61 10.27 -7.92
C GLU A 37 -16.80 11.79 -7.94
N LEU A 38 -16.31 12.51 -6.93
CA LEU A 38 -16.30 13.98 -7.01
C LEU A 38 -15.50 14.46 -8.23
N LEU A 39 -14.41 13.78 -8.60
CA LEU A 39 -13.70 14.10 -9.83
C LEU A 39 -14.50 13.73 -11.09
N ASP A 40 -15.25 12.62 -11.07
CA ASP A 40 -16.15 12.26 -12.18
C ASP A 40 -17.23 13.33 -12.42
N TYR A 41 -17.80 13.92 -11.36
CA TYR A 41 -18.83 14.95 -11.49
C TYR A 41 -18.28 16.35 -11.80
N ASN A 42 -17.08 16.69 -11.31
CA ASN A 42 -16.58 18.07 -11.35
C ASN A 42 -15.45 18.31 -12.36
N LEU A 43 -14.65 17.30 -12.72
CA LEU A 43 -13.49 17.47 -13.59
C LEU A 43 -13.82 17.08 -15.03
N TYR A 44 -14.27 18.05 -15.83
CA TYR A 44 -14.64 17.86 -17.23
C TYR A 44 -15.60 16.67 -17.44
N PRO A 45 -16.81 16.70 -16.84
CA PRO A 45 -17.74 15.57 -16.88
C PRO A 45 -18.13 15.16 -18.31
N ASP A 46 -18.16 16.13 -19.24
CA ASP A 46 -18.52 15.89 -20.64
C ASP A 46 -17.34 15.38 -21.51
N ASP A 47 -16.10 15.47 -21.01
CA ASP A 47 -14.89 15.09 -21.73
C ASP A 47 -14.01 14.18 -20.86
N GLY A 48 -14.41 12.90 -20.83
CA GLY A 48 -13.73 11.88 -20.04
C GLY A 48 -12.26 11.69 -20.42
N MET A 49 -11.88 11.92 -21.68
CA MET A 49 -10.49 11.80 -22.13
C MET A 49 -9.64 12.94 -21.56
N LYS A 50 -10.14 14.18 -21.62
CA LYS A 50 -9.47 15.32 -21.02
C LYS A 50 -9.37 15.19 -19.49
N SER A 51 -10.46 14.75 -18.85
CA SER A 51 -10.48 14.44 -17.42
C SER A 51 -9.40 13.42 -17.04
N THR A 52 -9.29 12.35 -17.83
CA THR A 52 -8.30 11.28 -17.65
C THR A 52 -6.86 11.81 -17.69
N TRP A 53 -6.48 12.53 -18.75
CA TRP A 53 -5.11 13.03 -18.90
C TRP A 53 -4.74 14.10 -17.88
N ILE A 54 -5.70 14.92 -17.46
CA ILE A 54 -5.48 15.88 -16.36
C ILE A 54 -5.22 15.12 -15.05
N CYS A 55 -5.98 14.07 -14.75
CA CYS A 55 -5.73 13.21 -13.59
C CYS A 55 -4.35 12.52 -13.67
N VAL A 56 -3.94 12.02 -14.84
CA VAL A 56 -2.58 11.47 -15.04
C VAL A 56 -1.51 12.51 -14.72
N ALA A 57 -1.66 13.74 -15.24
CA ALA A 57 -0.70 14.82 -15.03
C ALA A 57 -0.64 15.28 -13.56
N ILE A 58 -1.79 15.49 -12.92
CA ILE A 58 -1.87 15.87 -11.51
C ILE A 58 -1.33 14.76 -10.60
N GLY A 59 -1.71 13.51 -10.86
CA GLY A 59 -1.31 12.37 -10.04
C GLY A 59 0.18 12.08 -10.14
N ASN A 60 0.68 11.78 -11.34
CA ASN A 60 2.11 11.47 -11.53
C ASN A 60 2.99 12.68 -11.23
N GLY A 61 2.61 13.87 -11.71
CA GLY A 61 3.37 15.09 -11.45
C GLY A 61 3.38 15.44 -9.96
N GLY A 62 2.23 15.47 -9.31
CA GLY A 62 2.09 15.79 -7.89
C GLY A 62 2.86 14.83 -6.99
N LEU A 63 2.73 13.52 -7.22
CA LEU A 63 3.49 12.50 -6.48
C LEU A 63 4.99 12.66 -6.73
N PHE A 64 5.43 12.85 -7.97
CA PHE A 64 6.84 13.05 -8.29
C PHE A 64 7.42 14.31 -7.63
N PHE A 65 6.73 15.44 -7.69
CA PHE A 65 7.16 16.68 -7.04
C PHE A 65 7.22 16.54 -5.52
N ALA A 66 6.22 15.91 -4.91
CA ALA A 66 6.23 15.67 -3.46
C ALA A 66 7.40 14.77 -3.05
N ALA A 67 7.68 13.75 -3.85
CA ALA A 67 8.78 12.82 -3.65
C ALA A 67 10.15 13.52 -3.79
N MET A 68 10.30 14.45 -4.75
CA MET A 68 11.48 15.30 -4.86
C MET A 68 11.67 16.24 -3.67
N LEU A 69 10.58 16.73 -3.07
CA LEU A 69 10.59 17.67 -1.94
C LEU A 69 10.60 16.97 -0.56
N GLN A 70 10.54 15.65 -0.54
CA GLN A 70 10.33 14.85 0.66
C GLN A 70 11.38 15.11 1.76
N GLU A 71 12.65 15.28 1.38
CA GLU A 71 13.72 15.59 2.34
C GLU A 71 13.58 16.98 2.93
N THR A 72 13.20 17.95 2.10
CA THR A 72 12.97 19.33 2.52
C THR A 72 11.80 19.37 3.51
N PHE A 73 10.70 18.69 3.19
CA PHE A 73 9.57 18.59 4.11
C PHE A 73 9.96 17.87 5.41
N ASN A 74 10.65 16.73 5.34
CA ASN A 74 11.14 16.04 6.53
C ASN A 74 12.00 16.95 7.42
N LYS A 75 13.00 17.65 6.85
CA LYS A 75 13.92 18.52 7.60
C LYS A 75 13.19 19.66 8.32
N HIS A 76 12.21 20.29 7.66
CA HIS A 76 11.49 21.43 8.24
C HIS A 76 10.42 21.00 9.24
N MET A 77 9.75 19.87 9.00
CA MET A 77 8.58 19.43 9.77
C MET A 77 8.94 18.53 10.95
N THR A 78 10.13 17.92 10.95
CA THR A 78 10.66 17.13 12.09
C THR A 78 11.67 17.90 12.95
N SER A 79 11.98 19.16 12.60
CA SER A 79 12.82 20.03 13.43
C SER A 79 12.23 20.20 14.84
N LYS A 80 13.09 20.23 15.87
CA LYS A 80 12.71 20.43 17.28
C LYS A 80 11.81 21.65 17.53
N ASN A 81 11.89 22.66 16.65
CA ASN A 81 11.05 23.85 16.72
C ASN A 81 9.63 23.64 16.16
N ALA A 82 9.43 22.71 15.23
CA ALA A 82 8.12 22.40 14.64
C ALA A 82 7.26 21.54 15.58
N THR A 83 7.86 20.57 16.28
CA THR A 83 7.18 19.72 17.28
C THR A 83 6.74 20.48 18.54
N SER A 84 7.38 21.63 18.85
CA SER A 84 6.95 22.53 19.93
C SER A 84 5.55 23.15 19.65
N LYS A 85 5.14 23.25 18.38
CA LYS A 85 3.81 23.74 17.97
C LYS A 85 2.94 22.58 17.48
N TRP A 86 2.59 21.68 18.39
CA TRP A 86 1.87 20.43 18.10
C TRP A 86 0.61 20.59 17.23
N ILE A 87 -0.15 21.68 17.39
CA ILE A 87 -1.34 21.98 16.56
C ILE A 87 -0.96 22.25 15.10
N LEU A 88 0.09 23.05 14.87
CA LEU A 88 0.55 23.32 13.51
C LEU A 88 1.14 22.06 12.89
N TRP A 89 1.94 21.31 13.66
CA TRP A 89 2.47 20.02 13.22
C TRP A 89 1.32 19.08 12.83
N PHE A 90 0.30 18.93 13.67
CA PHE A 90 -0.88 18.11 13.39
C PHE A 90 -1.57 18.55 12.09
N PHE A 91 -1.91 19.83 12.00
CA PHE A 91 -2.60 20.39 10.84
C PHE A 91 -1.81 20.19 9.54
N PHE A 92 -0.52 20.50 9.52
CA PHE A 92 0.29 20.39 8.31
C PHE A 92 0.56 18.94 7.90
N ASN A 93 0.77 18.01 8.84
CA ASN A 93 0.96 16.59 8.50
C ASN A 93 -0.31 15.99 7.91
N HIS A 94 -1.46 16.31 8.50
CA HIS A 94 -2.75 15.89 7.95
C HIS A 94 -2.99 16.57 6.60
N LEU A 95 -2.85 17.89 6.48
CA LEU A 95 -2.98 18.57 5.18
C LEU A 95 -2.06 17.97 4.12
N PHE A 96 -0.82 17.63 4.47
CA PHE A 96 0.08 16.93 3.57
C PHE A 96 -0.46 15.55 3.18
N SER A 97 -0.93 14.72 4.14
CA SER A 97 -1.59 13.43 3.80
C SER A 97 -2.79 13.58 2.90
N TYR A 98 -3.59 14.64 3.09
CA TYR A 98 -4.76 14.92 2.27
C TYR A 98 -4.36 15.19 0.82
N VAL A 99 -3.38 16.08 0.62
CA VAL A 99 -2.89 16.44 -0.72
C VAL A 99 -2.25 15.23 -1.39
N MET A 100 -1.46 14.45 -0.65
CA MET A 100 -0.84 13.22 -1.16
C MET A 100 -1.88 12.14 -1.51
N GLY A 101 -2.92 11.99 -0.70
CA GLY A 101 -4.05 11.12 -0.98
C GLY A 101 -4.79 11.55 -2.24
N PHE A 102 -5.00 12.85 -2.42
CA PHE A 102 -5.62 13.41 -3.62
C PHE A 102 -4.79 13.15 -4.88
N PHE A 103 -3.47 13.33 -4.83
CA PHE A 103 -2.58 12.96 -5.94
C PHE A 103 -2.61 11.46 -6.22
N SER A 104 -2.68 10.62 -5.18
CA SER A 104 -2.82 9.17 -5.33
C SER A 104 -4.12 8.81 -6.05
N VAL A 105 -5.26 9.37 -5.65
CA VAL A 105 -6.55 9.16 -6.34
C VAL A 105 -6.48 9.64 -7.79
N CYS A 106 -5.91 10.81 -8.06
CA CYS A 106 -5.75 11.30 -9.44
C CYS A 106 -4.88 10.36 -10.29
N HIS A 107 -3.78 9.86 -9.72
CA HIS A 107 -2.89 8.91 -10.40
C HIS A 107 -3.65 7.65 -10.79
N TRP A 108 -4.31 7.01 -9.82
CA TRP A 108 -5.07 5.79 -10.04
C TRP A 108 -6.22 6.00 -11.02
N ARG A 109 -7.03 7.04 -10.82
CA ARG A 109 -8.15 7.40 -11.67
C ARG A 109 -7.72 7.63 -13.12
N GLY A 110 -6.68 8.43 -13.32
CA GLY A 110 -6.16 8.75 -14.65
C GLY A 110 -5.67 7.50 -15.39
N ILE A 111 -4.90 6.64 -14.74
CA ILE A 111 -4.37 5.43 -15.37
C ILE A 111 -5.49 4.42 -15.62
N TRP A 112 -6.40 4.22 -14.66
CA TRP A 112 -7.52 3.29 -14.77
C TRP A 112 -8.50 3.66 -15.89
N HIS A 113 -8.93 4.92 -15.95
CA HIS A 113 -9.82 5.38 -17.04
C HIS A 113 -9.11 5.37 -18.39
N GLY A 114 -7.81 5.72 -18.43
CA GLY A 114 -7.01 5.62 -19.64
C GLY A 114 -7.00 4.20 -20.18
N LEU A 115 -6.69 3.21 -19.33
CA LEU A 115 -6.74 1.79 -19.72
C LEU A 115 -8.14 1.39 -20.17
N ASN A 116 -9.20 1.72 -19.42
CA ASN A 116 -10.56 1.39 -19.84
C ASN A 116 -10.94 1.98 -21.20
N HIS A 117 -10.45 3.18 -21.52
CA HIS A 117 -10.70 3.82 -22.80
C HIS A 117 -9.91 3.18 -23.95
N TYR A 118 -8.61 2.95 -23.77
CA TYR A 118 -7.73 2.49 -24.85
C TYR A 118 -7.72 0.97 -25.04
N THR A 119 -7.91 0.19 -23.97
CA THR A 119 -7.85 -1.28 -24.02
C THR A 119 -9.21 -1.94 -23.80
N GLY A 120 -10.27 -1.17 -23.53
CA GLY A 120 -11.62 -1.67 -23.33
C GLY A 120 -11.82 -2.39 -21.99
N LYS A 121 -13.06 -2.81 -21.71
CA LYS A 121 -13.50 -3.45 -20.46
C LYS A 121 -13.79 -4.96 -20.61
N THR A 122 -13.01 -5.66 -21.42
CA THR A 122 -13.17 -7.11 -21.66
C THR A 122 -12.26 -7.93 -20.76
N ASP A 123 -12.56 -9.23 -20.61
CA ASP A 123 -11.75 -10.15 -19.81
C ASP A 123 -10.30 -10.20 -20.30
N GLU A 124 -10.08 -10.19 -21.62
CA GLU A 124 -8.73 -10.19 -22.18
C GLU A 124 -7.96 -8.95 -21.75
N SER A 125 -8.60 -7.76 -21.81
CA SER A 125 -7.99 -6.51 -21.36
C SER A 125 -7.60 -6.54 -19.88
N TYR A 126 -8.46 -7.11 -19.04
CA TYR A 126 -8.19 -7.24 -17.62
C TYR A 126 -7.08 -8.26 -17.33
N ILE A 127 -7.08 -9.41 -18.01
CA ILE A 127 -6.01 -10.42 -17.89
C ILE A 127 -4.67 -9.86 -18.37
N TYR A 128 -4.63 -9.14 -19.50
CA TYR A 128 -3.40 -8.50 -19.97
C TYR A 128 -2.89 -7.47 -18.97
N SER A 129 -3.79 -6.65 -18.41
CA SER A 129 -3.40 -5.68 -17.38
C SER A 129 -2.83 -6.38 -16.14
N LEU A 130 -3.46 -7.45 -15.69
CA LEU A 130 -2.99 -8.25 -14.55
C LEU A 130 -1.58 -8.81 -14.81
N VAL A 131 -1.40 -9.53 -15.92
CA VAL A 131 -0.14 -10.21 -16.23
C VAL A 131 1.00 -9.20 -16.47
N VAL A 132 0.73 -8.11 -17.18
CA VAL A 132 1.73 -7.07 -17.45
C VAL A 132 2.08 -6.31 -16.17
N GLY A 133 1.08 -5.92 -15.37
CA GLY A 133 1.28 -5.24 -14.10
C GLY A 133 2.13 -6.06 -13.13
N GLU A 134 1.78 -7.34 -12.96
CA GLU A 134 2.53 -8.29 -12.14
C GLU A 134 3.95 -8.51 -12.66
N SER A 135 4.13 -8.70 -13.97
CA SER A 135 5.45 -8.96 -14.56
C SER A 135 6.39 -7.77 -14.38
N ILE A 136 5.93 -6.55 -14.67
CA ILE A 136 6.71 -5.32 -14.47
C ILE A 136 7.07 -5.19 -13.00
N PHE A 137 6.11 -5.37 -12.11
CA PHE A 137 6.35 -5.25 -10.68
C PHE A 137 7.44 -6.23 -10.22
N HIS A 138 7.30 -7.52 -10.52
CA HIS A 138 8.30 -8.54 -10.16
C HIS A 138 9.68 -8.28 -10.75
N ILE A 139 9.78 -7.78 -11.99
CA ILE A 139 11.07 -7.46 -12.62
C ILE A 139 11.81 -6.39 -11.82
N TYR A 140 11.11 -5.35 -11.36
CA TYR A 140 11.74 -4.19 -10.72
C TYR A 140 11.88 -4.33 -9.21
N THR A 141 10.87 -4.85 -8.51
CA THR A 141 10.88 -4.95 -7.04
C THR A 141 11.42 -6.30 -6.55
N ARG A 142 11.46 -7.31 -7.44
CA ARG A 142 11.78 -8.72 -7.11
C ARG A 142 10.90 -9.27 -5.98
N ALA A 143 9.72 -8.69 -5.79
CA ALA A 143 8.92 -8.79 -4.58
C ALA A 143 7.43 -8.65 -4.91
N LEU A 144 6.54 -9.30 -4.16
CA LEU A 144 5.15 -8.86 -4.01
C LEU A 144 4.97 -7.88 -2.81
N ARG A 145 5.99 -7.63 -1.99
CA ARG A 145 5.84 -6.90 -0.70
C ARG A 145 5.41 -5.43 -0.77
N CYS A 146 5.53 -4.74 -1.91
CA CYS A 146 5.08 -3.34 -1.97
C CYS A 146 3.56 -3.19 -2.16
N PHE A 147 2.80 -4.28 -2.17
CA PHE A 147 1.38 -4.26 -2.52
C PHE A 147 0.42 -3.87 -1.40
N THR A 148 0.88 -3.75 -0.14
CA THR A 148 -0.01 -3.32 0.94
C THR A 148 -0.26 -1.82 0.93
N ILE A 149 -0.98 -1.35 -0.09
CA ILE A 149 -1.80 -0.16 0.07
C ILE A 149 -2.89 -0.53 1.07
N CYS A 150 -3.01 0.32 2.08
CA CYS A 150 -4.06 0.39 3.08
C CYS A 150 -5.14 -0.72 3.11
N PRO A 151 -5.26 -1.45 4.23
CA PRO A 151 -5.04 -0.93 5.59
C PRO A 151 -3.78 -1.37 6.31
N PHE A 152 -2.80 -1.93 5.60
CA PHE A 152 -1.60 -2.47 6.24
C PHE A 152 -0.36 -1.58 6.13
N SER A 153 -0.52 -0.30 5.77
CA SER A 153 0.59 0.66 5.69
C SER A 153 1.08 1.09 7.08
N GLU A 154 2.40 1.12 7.25
CA GLU A 154 3.08 1.41 8.53
C GLU A 154 2.65 2.72 9.18
N SER A 155 2.32 2.69 10.48
CA SER A 155 2.10 3.88 11.32
C SER A 155 3.40 4.60 11.71
N ASN A 156 4.57 4.02 11.38
CA ASN A 156 5.90 4.48 11.79
C ASN A 156 6.68 5.18 10.68
N CYS A 157 6.12 5.26 9.47
CA CYS A 157 6.75 6.03 8.40
C CYS A 157 6.73 7.51 8.78
N ASN A 158 7.88 8.18 8.68
CA ASN A 158 7.94 9.63 8.70
C ASN A 158 6.91 10.13 7.67
N TYR A 159 6.03 11.07 8.03
CA TYR A 159 4.94 11.54 7.16
C TYR A 159 5.42 11.94 5.76
N TYR A 160 6.69 12.27 5.63
CA TYR A 160 7.32 12.71 4.39
C TYR A 160 8.44 11.78 3.90
N SER A 161 8.64 10.59 4.45
CA SER A 161 9.62 9.63 3.92
C SER A 161 8.93 8.52 3.14
N THR A 162 9.22 8.42 1.85
CA THR A 162 8.87 7.26 1.05
C THR A 162 10.11 6.38 0.91
N GLN A 163 9.98 5.05 1.01
CA GLN A 163 11.10 4.14 0.76
C GLN A 163 11.22 3.82 -0.74
N TYR A 164 12.45 3.78 -1.27
CA TYR A 164 12.73 3.57 -2.71
C TYR A 164 13.72 2.44 -2.94
N ILE A 165 13.69 1.87 -4.14
CA ILE A 165 14.49 0.69 -4.53
C ILE A 165 15.98 0.95 -4.42
N ALA A 166 16.48 2.04 -5.00
CA ALA A 166 17.93 2.29 -5.01
C ALA A 166 18.41 2.98 -3.72
N ARG A 167 17.48 3.37 -2.82
CA ARG A 167 17.75 4.09 -1.56
C ARG A 167 18.77 5.22 -1.77
N THR A 168 18.65 5.91 -2.91
CA THR A 168 19.65 6.89 -3.34
C THR A 168 19.53 8.15 -2.50
N THR A 169 20.68 8.67 -2.05
CA THR A 169 20.73 9.98 -1.40
C THR A 169 20.90 11.06 -2.48
N PRO A 170 20.42 12.30 -2.26
CA PRO A 170 20.52 13.40 -3.22
C PRO A 170 21.97 13.83 -3.54
N LYS A 171 22.97 13.15 -2.99
CA LYS A 171 24.38 13.29 -3.39
C LYS A 171 24.61 12.96 -4.87
N ASN A 172 23.79 12.07 -5.46
CA ASN A 172 23.78 11.85 -6.91
C ASN A 172 22.40 12.23 -7.46
N GLY A 173 22.26 13.48 -7.90
CA GLY A 173 20.98 14.06 -8.31
C GLY A 173 20.31 13.34 -9.49
N GLU A 174 21.08 12.83 -10.45
CA GLU A 174 20.53 12.13 -11.62
C GLU A 174 19.95 10.76 -11.23
N LEU A 175 20.69 9.98 -10.44
CA LEU A 175 20.20 8.70 -9.92
C LEU A 175 19.01 8.91 -8.98
N TYR A 176 19.03 9.97 -8.17
CA TYR A 176 17.91 10.33 -7.29
C TYR A 176 16.65 10.61 -8.12
N VAL A 177 16.73 11.48 -9.12
CA VAL A 177 15.58 11.76 -10.01
C VAL A 177 15.09 10.50 -10.73
N LEU A 178 16.00 9.66 -11.22
CA LEU A 178 15.64 8.43 -11.93
C LEU A 178 14.96 7.41 -11.00
N ASP A 179 15.43 7.24 -9.77
CA ASP A 179 14.83 6.34 -8.75
C ASP A 179 13.39 6.79 -8.42
N HIS A 180 13.16 8.10 -8.34
CA HIS A 180 11.83 8.68 -8.10
C HIS A 180 10.90 8.51 -9.30
N LEU A 181 11.40 8.75 -10.52
CA LEU A 181 10.64 8.52 -11.75
C LEU A 181 10.29 7.04 -11.91
N LEU A 182 11.23 6.13 -11.68
CA LEU A 182 10.99 4.69 -11.77
C LEU A 182 9.92 4.26 -10.77
N ASN A 183 9.99 4.74 -9.53
CA ASN A 183 9.00 4.39 -8.52
C ASN A 183 7.61 4.93 -8.88
N VAL A 184 7.48 6.25 -9.11
CA VAL A 184 6.20 6.92 -9.38
C VAL A 184 5.58 6.48 -10.71
N VAL A 185 6.36 6.38 -11.78
CA VAL A 185 5.83 6.19 -13.13
C VAL A 185 5.81 4.73 -13.57
N VAL A 186 6.75 3.90 -13.11
CA VAL A 186 6.80 2.50 -13.56
C VAL A 186 6.13 1.59 -12.53
N ILE A 187 6.58 1.64 -11.28
CA ILE A 187 6.12 0.72 -10.24
C ILE A 187 4.67 1.02 -9.86
N TRP A 188 4.33 2.27 -9.55
CA TRP A 188 2.95 2.58 -9.14
C TRP A 188 1.93 2.36 -10.27
N ASN A 189 2.28 2.66 -11.52
CA ASN A 189 1.42 2.32 -12.65
C ASN A 189 1.22 0.80 -12.78
N SER A 190 2.24 -0.02 -12.56
CA SER A 190 2.10 -1.48 -12.63
C SER A 190 1.15 -2.02 -11.56
N VAL A 191 1.11 -1.38 -10.38
CA VAL A 191 0.12 -1.70 -9.33
C VAL A 191 -1.31 -1.38 -9.79
N VAL A 192 -1.53 -0.24 -10.45
CA VAL A 192 -2.85 0.11 -11.01
C VAL A 192 -3.31 -0.94 -12.03
N LEU A 193 -2.40 -1.40 -12.90
CA LEU A 193 -2.68 -2.45 -13.88
C LEU A 193 -3.13 -3.77 -13.23
N MET A 194 -2.43 -4.20 -12.18
CA MET A 194 -2.77 -5.41 -11.42
C MET A 194 -4.14 -5.28 -10.75
N TRP A 195 -4.39 -4.17 -10.06
CA TRP A 195 -5.67 -3.92 -9.40
C TRP A 195 -6.83 -3.86 -10.39
N ARG A 196 -6.62 -3.19 -11.53
CA ARG A 196 -7.59 -3.16 -12.63
C ARG A 196 -7.93 -4.55 -13.12
N GLY A 197 -6.93 -5.43 -13.24
CA GLY A 197 -7.13 -6.81 -13.66
C GLY A 197 -8.10 -7.55 -12.75
N PHE A 198 -7.80 -7.63 -11.46
CA PHE A 198 -8.67 -8.34 -10.50
C PHE A 198 -10.04 -7.69 -10.34
N TRP A 199 -10.09 -6.36 -10.24
CA TRP A 199 -11.35 -5.65 -10.06
C TRP A 199 -12.26 -5.82 -11.28
N GLY A 200 -11.72 -5.65 -12.49
CA GLY A 200 -12.48 -5.75 -13.73
C GLY A 200 -12.97 -7.17 -14.01
N LEU A 201 -12.18 -8.19 -13.69
CA LEU A 201 -12.64 -9.58 -13.72
C LEU A 201 -13.79 -9.80 -12.71
N GLY A 202 -13.71 -9.16 -11.53
CA GLY A 202 -14.82 -9.11 -10.59
C GLY A 202 -16.08 -8.47 -11.19
N ASP A 203 -15.94 -7.35 -11.90
CA ASP A 203 -17.05 -6.69 -12.58
C ASP A 203 -17.72 -7.59 -13.63
N ASN A 204 -16.95 -8.38 -14.38
CA ASN A 204 -17.48 -9.24 -15.44
C ASN A 204 -18.04 -10.57 -14.92
N HIS A 205 -17.56 -11.08 -13.78
CA HIS A 205 -17.92 -12.43 -13.30
C HIS A 205 -18.72 -12.47 -12.01
N PHE A 206 -18.58 -11.50 -11.10
CA PHE A 206 -19.36 -11.49 -9.87
C PHE A 206 -20.69 -10.81 -10.14
N TYR A 207 -21.68 -11.60 -10.54
CA TYR A 207 -23.07 -11.14 -10.76
C TYR A 207 -23.13 -9.81 -11.56
N PRO A 208 -22.69 -9.81 -12.84
CA PRO A 208 -22.53 -8.58 -13.62
C PRO A 208 -23.83 -7.76 -13.76
N ASP A 209 -24.99 -8.43 -13.72
CA ASP A 209 -26.30 -7.81 -13.85
C ASP A 209 -26.95 -7.42 -12.51
N ASP A 210 -26.31 -7.73 -11.38
CA ASP A 210 -26.85 -7.53 -10.03
C ASP A 210 -25.78 -6.94 -9.11
N LEU A 211 -25.72 -5.61 -9.09
CA LEU A 211 -24.72 -4.84 -8.34
C LEU A 211 -24.79 -5.13 -6.83
N GLU A 212 -25.98 -5.36 -6.29
CA GLU A 212 -26.19 -5.70 -4.89
C GLU A 212 -25.58 -7.05 -4.54
N LYS A 213 -25.84 -8.09 -5.34
CA LYS A 213 -25.18 -9.40 -5.13
C LYS A 213 -23.68 -9.30 -5.37
N SER A 214 -23.25 -8.56 -6.38
CA SER A 214 -21.84 -8.34 -6.69
C SER A 214 -21.08 -7.70 -5.52
N SER A 215 -21.72 -6.73 -4.85
CA SER A 215 -21.15 -6.03 -3.69
C SER A 215 -21.01 -6.99 -2.50
N TRP A 216 -22.06 -7.73 -2.14
CA TRP A 216 -22.03 -8.70 -1.04
C TRP A 216 -21.02 -9.82 -1.25
N VAL A 217 -20.90 -10.34 -2.47
CA VAL A 217 -19.92 -11.39 -2.80
C VAL A 217 -18.51 -10.86 -2.67
N SER A 218 -18.24 -9.65 -3.18
CA SER A 218 -16.91 -9.04 -3.06
C SER A 218 -16.56 -8.74 -1.61
N LEU A 219 -17.52 -8.24 -0.83
CA LEU A 219 -17.36 -8.01 0.59
C LEU A 219 -17.02 -9.33 1.31
N GLY A 220 -17.81 -10.38 1.08
CA GLY A 220 -17.60 -11.70 1.68
C GLY A 220 -16.25 -12.32 1.32
N VAL A 221 -15.86 -12.27 0.04
CA VAL A 221 -14.55 -12.75 -0.44
C VAL A 221 -13.43 -11.92 0.18
N GLY A 222 -13.52 -10.59 0.14
CA GLY A 222 -12.50 -9.69 0.65
C GLY A 222 -12.23 -9.89 2.15
N PHE A 223 -13.27 -9.75 2.97
CA PHE A 223 -13.16 -9.96 4.42
C PHE A 223 -12.76 -11.40 4.76
N GLY A 224 -13.33 -12.40 4.08
CA GLY A 224 -13.01 -13.80 4.30
C GLY A 224 -11.53 -14.12 4.03
N VAL A 225 -11.00 -13.69 2.88
CA VAL A 225 -9.60 -13.90 2.52
C VAL A 225 -8.66 -13.16 3.47
N LEU A 226 -8.96 -11.90 3.83
CA LEU A 226 -8.12 -11.13 4.76
C LEU A 226 -8.10 -11.72 6.17
N LEU A 227 -9.25 -12.20 6.68
CA LEU A 227 -9.33 -12.88 7.98
C LEU A 227 -8.59 -14.22 7.98
N LEU A 228 -8.70 -15.00 6.90
CA LEU A 228 -7.92 -16.23 6.71
C LEU A 228 -6.43 -15.95 6.57
N ASN A 229 -6.06 -14.78 6.03
CA ASN A 229 -4.67 -14.40 5.87
C ASN A 229 -3.96 -14.19 7.22
N ILE A 230 -4.67 -13.84 8.30
CA ILE A 230 -4.07 -13.66 9.64
C ILE A 230 -3.38 -14.96 10.14
N PRO A 231 -4.07 -16.11 10.26
CA PRO A 231 -3.40 -17.35 10.63
C PRO A 231 -2.40 -17.84 9.56
N LEU A 232 -2.62 -17.55 8.27
CA LEU A 232 -1.67 -17.90 7.21
C LEU A 232 -0.34 -17.14 7.34
N GLN A 233 -0.36 -15.85 7.71
CA GLN A 233 0.85 -15.08 8.02
C GLN A 233 1.61 -15.68 9.20
N ILE A 234 0.90 -16.13 10.24
CA ILE A 234 1.49 -16.79 11.42
C ILE A 234 2.18 -18.08 11.02
N LEU A 235 1.47 -18.97 10.31
CA LEU A 235 2.01 -20.24 9.83
C LEU A 235 3.15 -20.03 8.84
N GLY A 236 2.99 -19.09 7.91
CA GLY A 236 4.02 -18.67 6.98
C GLY A 236 5.30 -18.23 7.68
N ASN A 237 5.19 -17.39 8.71
CA ASN A 237 6.36 -16.95 9.46
C ASN A 237 7.01 -18.10 10.25
N MET A 238 6.23 -19.06 10.75
CA MET A 238 6.79 -20.27 11.38
C MET A 238 7.58 -21.11 10.38
N ILE A 239 7.05 -21.32 9.17
CA ILE A 239 7.72 -22.05 8.08
C ILE A 239 8.97 -21.28 7.63
N PHE A 240 8.88 -19.97 7.48
CA PHE A 240 9.99 -19.09 7.11
C PHE A 240 11.15 -19.24 8.09
N ARG A 241 10.89 -19.13 9.40
CA ARG A 241 11.89 -19.33 10.46
C ARG A 241 12.47 -20.72 10.48
N TRP A 242 11.63 -21.73 10.26
CA TRP A 242 12.08 -23.11 10.19
C TRP A 242 13.03 -23.33 9.00
N SER A 243 12.71 -22.75 7.84
CA SER A 243 13.55 -22.79 6.63
C SER A 243 14.90 -22.11 6.86
N LEU A 244 14.93 -20.98 7.59
CA LEU A 244 16.15 -20.30 8.01
C LEU A 244 17.03 -21.20 8.87
N ASN A 245 16.44 -21.82 9.90
CA ASN A 245 17.16 -22.71 10.81
C ASN A 245 17.71 -23.96 10.11
N LYS A 246 17.10 -24.38 9.01
CA LYS A 246 17.52 -25.53 8.20
C LYS A 246 18.46 -25.16 7.06
N GLY A 247 18.80 -23.88 6.88
CA GLY A 247 19.67 -23.42 5.80
C GLY A 247 19.05 -23.57 4.41
N TRP A 248 17.72 -23.47 4.29
CA TRP A 248 17.04 -23.60 3.01
C TRP A 248 17.35 -22.43 2.06
N PRO A 249 17.27 -22.65 0.73
CA PRO A 249 17.55 -21.61 -0.26
C PRO A 249 16.70 -20.36 -0.07
N LEU A 250 17.27 -19.19 -0.39
CA LEU A 250 16.54 -17.91 -0.36
C LEU A 250 15.28 -17.95 -1.24
N ALA A 251 15.36 -18.60 -2.42
CA ALA A 251 14.24 -18.70 -3.34
C ALA A 251 12.96 -19.29 -2.70
N PHE A 252 13.10 -20.28 -1.82
CA PHE A 252 11.95 -20.86 -1.11
C PHE A 252 11.23 -19.80 -0.26
N ARG A 253 12.01 -19.00 0.46
CA ARG A 253 11.53 -17.94 1.35
C ARG A 253 10.84 -16.83 0.57
N VAL A 254 11.40 -16.44 -0.57
CA VAL A 254 10.80 -15.47 -1.50
C VAL A 254 9.44 -15.97 -1.99
N VAL A 255 9.38 -17.21 -2.52
CA VAL A 255 8.14 -17.80 -3.02
C VAL A 255 7.07 -17.92 -1.92
N LEU A 256 7.45 -18.29 -0.71
CA LEU A 256 6.53 -18.39 0.43
C LEU A 256 5.90 -17.02 0.75
N GLU A 257 6.71 -15.97 0.81
CA GLU A 257 6.23 -14.61 1.05
C GLU A 257 5.33 -14.14 -0.08
N ASP A 258 5.74 -14.36 -1.31
CA ASP A 258 5.02 -13.94 -2.50
C ASP A 258 3.62 -14.58 -2.54
N ILE A 259 3.49 -15.89 -2.32
CA ILE A 259 2.18 -16.55 -2.27
C ILE A 259 1.26 -15.93 -1.22
N LEU A 260 1.78 -15.64 -0.02
CA LEU A 260 0.98 -15.05 1.06
C LEU A 260 0.51 -13.63 0.71
N ILE A 261 1.37 -12.84 0.08
CA ILE A 261 1.05 -11.47 -0.31
C ILE A 261 0.08 -11.46 -1.48
N PHE A 262 0.24 -12.35 -2.45
CA PHE A 262 -0.70 -12.50 -3.57
C PHE A 262 -2.13 -12.80 -3.07
N VAL A 263 -2.26 -13.75 -2.13
CA VAL A 263 -3.54 -14.06 -1.47
C VAL A 263 -4.09 -12.85 -0.72
N ALA A 264 -3.23 -12.13 0.02
CA ALA A 264 -3.62 -10.91 0.71
C ALA A 264 -4.14 -9.85 -0.26
N ASN A 265 -3.46 -9.63 -1.39
CA ASN A 265 -3.83 -8.64 -2.42
C ASN A 265 -5.19 -8.94 -3.02
N PHE A 266 -5.45 -10.19 -3.37
CA PHE A 266 -6.76 -10.61 -3.85
C PHE A 266 -7.86 -10.26 -2.82
N GLY A 267 -7.60 -10.52 -1.54
CA GLY A 267 -8.49 -10.12 -0.44
C GLY A 267 -8.66 -8.61 -0.31
N VAL A 268 -7.59 -7.83 -0.38
CA VAL A 268 -7.63 -6.35 -0.31
C VAL A 268 -8.45 -5.77 -1.45
N ILE A 269 -8.23 -6.23 -2.68
CA ILE A 269 -8.93 -5.71 -3.87
C ILE A 269 -10.44 -5.96 -3.76
N HIS A 270 -10.85 -7.18 -3.38
CA HIS A 270 -12.27 -7.47 -3.21
C HIS A 270 -12.87 -6.84 -1.95
N HIS A 271 -12.08 -6.60 -0.90
CA HIS A 271 -12.51 -5.79 0.24
C HIS A 271 -12.81 -4.35 -0.21
N TRP A 272 -11.91 -3.73 -0.96
CA TRP A 272 -12.11 -2.39 -1.52
C TRP A 272 -13.32 -2.35 -2.47
N ARG A 273 -13.40 -3.30 -3.41
CA ARG A 273 -14.55 -3.43 -4.33
C ARG A 273 -15.86 -3.58 -3.58
N GLY A 274 -15.91 -4.47 -2.59
CA GLY A 274 -17.09 -4.69 -1.77
C GLY A 274 -17.54 -3.42 -1.05
N VAL A 275 -16.64 -2.76 -0.29
CA VAL A 275 -16.98 -1.54 0.46
C VAL A 275 -17.35 -0.38 -0.47
N TRP A 276 -16.73 -0.29 -1.65
CA TRP A 276 -17.07 0.70 -2.66
C TRP A 276 -18.49 0.49 -3.19
N LEU A 277 -18.78 -0.71 -3.69
CA LEU A 277 -20.09 -1.03 -4.25
C LEU A 277 -21.22 -1.01 -3.20
N MET A 278 -20.92 -1.31 -1.94
CA MET A 278 -21.87 -1.14 -0.84
C MET A 278 -22.33 0.32 -0.70
N GLN A 279 -21.41 1.28 -0.90
CA GLN A 279 -21.77 2.70 -0.90
C GLN A 279 -22.64 3.03 -2.11
N ASP A 280 -22.29 2.52 -3.29
CA ASP A 280 -23.07 2.77 -4.52
C ASP A 280 -24.51 2.23 -4.41
N VAL A 281 -24.71 1.09 -3.74
CA VAL A 281 -26.03 0.46 -3.59
C VAL A 281 -26.83 1.07 -2.42
N TYR A 282 -26.21 1.34 -1.28
CA TYR A 282 -26.94 1.63 -0.04
C TYR A 282 -26.72 3.03 0.53
N PHE A 283 -25.66 3.75 0.15
CA PHE A 283 -25.28 5.01 0.78
C PHE A 283 -25.73 6.22 -0.03
N PHE A 284 -26.92 6.73 0.30
CA PHE A 284 -27.59 7.82 -0.44
C PHE A 284 -27.65 7.51 -1.95
N PRO A 285 -28.35 6.43 -2.36
CA PRO A 285 -28.38 6.00 -3.75
C PRO A 285 -29.15 6.96 -4.68
N ASP A 286 -29.91 7.91 -4.12
CA ASP A 286 -30.77 8.80 -4.87
C ASP A 286 -29.98 9.78 -5.75
N HIS A 287 -30.20 9.66 -7.06
CA HIS A 287 -29.52 10.44 -8.11
C HIS A 287 -29.85 11.94 -8.14
N GLU A 288 -30.74 12.44 -7.28
CA GLU A 288 -31.07 13.87 -7.25
C GLU A 288 -29.95 14.74 -6.67
N ASN A 289 -29.06 14.15 -5.86
CA ASN A 289 -27.90 14.83 -5.27
C ASN A 289 -26.60 14.05 -5.53
N LEU A 290 -26.25 13.88 -6.80
CA LEU A 290 -25.10 13.08 -7.28
C LEU A 290 -23.78 13.39 -6.55
N SER A 291 -23.57 14.62 -6.07
CA SER A 291 -22.36 15.03 -5.36
C SER A 291 -22.42 14.88 -3.84
N LEU A 292 -23.60 14.65 -3.24
CA LEU A 292 -23.78 14.58 -1.79
C LEU A 292 -23.21 13.29 -1.21
N SER A 293 -23.56 12.13 -1.78
CA SER A 293 -23.03 10.82 -1.37
C SER A 293 -21.49 10.80 -1.40
N PRO A 294 -20.82 11.09 -2.53
CA PRO A 294 -19.37 11.08 -2.58
C PRO A 294 -18.74 12.20 -1.75
N GLY A 295 -19.40 13.36 -1.60
CA GLY A 295 -18.97 14.42 -0.71
C GLY A 295 -18.92 14.00 0.76
N ILE A 296 -19.96 13.31 1.24
CA ILE A 296 -20.00 12.79 2.61
C ILE A 296 -18.97 11.68 2.78
N SER A 297 -18.87 10.72 1.86
CA SER A 297 -17.85 9.65 1.91
C SER A 297 -16.44 10.23 1.96
N HIS A 298 -16.14 11.24 1.14
CA HIS A 298 -14.84 11.92 1.12
C HIS A 298 -14.50 12.54 2.48
N ILE A 299 -15.41 13.35 3.03
CA ILE A 299 -15.21 14.05 4.30
C ILE A 299 -15.13 13.06 5.46
N ALA A 300 -16.06 12.11 5.54
CA ALA A 300 -16.12 11.12 6.61
C ALA A 300 -14.90 10.20 6.62
N GLY A 301 -14.48 9.70 5.45
CA GLY A 301 -13.30 8.87 5.30
C GLY A 301 -12.03 9.60 5.75
N TYR A 302 -11.81 10.82 5.24
CA TYR A 302 -10.61 11.58 5.58
C TYR A 302 -10.58 12.04 7.05
N LEU A 303 -11.66 12.65 7.54
CA LEU A 303 -11.73 13.10 8.93
C LEU A 303 -11.62 11.92 9.89
N GLY A 304 -12.25 10.79 9.58
CA GLY A 304 -12.12 9.56 10.36
C GLY A 304 -10.66 9.14 10.50
N LEU A 305 -9.92 9.05 9.39
CA LEU A 305 -8.51 8.69 9.40
C LEU A 305 -7.63 9.70 10.12
N ALA A 306 -7.91 11.01 9.95
CA ALA A 306 -7.18 12.06 10.64
C ALA A 306 -7.40 12.00 12.16
N LEU A 307 -8.64 11.76 12.61
CA LEU A 307 -8.98 11.64 14.03
C LEU A 307 -8.32 10.43 14.70
N ILE A 308 -8.18 9.31 13.98
CA ILE A 308 -7.47 8.12 14.48
C ILE A 308 -5.97 8.13 14.16
N LEU A 309 -5.44 9.26 13.65
CA LEU A 309 -4.02 9.52 13.39
C LEU A 309 -3.36 8.62 12.33
N VAL A 310 -4.14 8.11 11.36
CA VAL A 310 -3.64 7.21 10.30
C VAL A 310 -3.96 7.72 8.88
N SER A 311 -4.13 9.03 8.70
CA SER A 311 -4.47 9.63 7.40
C SER A 311 -3.44 9.38 6.30
N MET A 312 -2.19 9.03 6.65
CA MET A 312 -1.18 8.60 5.68
C MET A 312 -1.50 7.29 4.98
N CYS A 313 -2.44 6.50 5.51
CA CYS A 313 -2.92 5.30 4.82
C CYS A 313 -3.64 5.62 3.50
N ASN A 314 -4.07 6.87 3.25
CA ASN A 314 -4.65 7.26 1.96
C ASN A 314 -3.63 7.39 0.84
N VAL A 315 -2.33 7.34 1.15
CA VAL A 315 -1.25 7.59 0.21
C VAL A 315 -0.65 6.27 -0.26
N THR A 316 -0.25 6.20 -1.53
CA THR A 316 0.61 5.15 -2.05
C THR A 316 2.04 5.34 -1.51
N ILE A 317 2.48 4.54 -0.54
CA ILE A 317 3.79 4.68 0.12
C ILE A 317 4.75 3.57 -0.31
N GLY A 318 5.83 3.97 -0.96
CA GLY A 318 7.10 3.26 -1.10
C GLY A 318 7.11 1.90 -1.81
N SER A 319 8.32 1.42 -2.11
CA SER A 319 8.56 0.05 -2.56
C SER A 319 9.70 -0.60 -1.77
N TYR A 320 9.52 -1.88 -1.40
CA TYR A 320 10.48 -2.71 -0.68
C TYR A 320 11.02 -3.81 -1.60
N THR A 321 12.33 -4.04 -1.56
CA THR A 321 12.98 -5.17 -2.24
C THR A 321 12.94 -6.43 -1.35
N THR A 322 12.39 -7.53 -1.88
CA THR A 322 12.21 -8.81 -1.17
C THR A 322 13.54 -9.50 -0.88
N GLY A 323 13.57 -10.31 0.20
CA GLY A 323 14.74 -11.07 0.65
C GLY A 323 15.54 -10.39 1.76
N SER A 324 15.22 -9.14 2.08
CA SER A 324 15.78 -8.37 3.21
C SER A 324 14.98 -8.53 4.51
N ALA A 325 13.91 -9.31 4.49
CA ALA A 325 12.95 -9.34 5.58
C ALA A 325 13.58 -9.87 6.88
N PRO A 326 13.39 -9.17 8.01
CA PRO A 326 13.91 -9.61 9.29
C PRO A 326 13.46 -11.04 9.61
N ALA A 327 14.37 -11.85 10.14
CA ALA A 327 14.10 -13.24 10.47
C ALA A 327 12.95 -13.45 11.47
N ASN A 328 12.56 -12.39 12.18
CA ASN A 328 11.46 -12.40 13.15
C ASN A 328 10.10 -12.02 12.53
N SER A 329 10.04 -11.31 11.41
CA SER A 329 8.81 -10.74 10.86
C SER A 329 8.61 -11.00 9.36
N GLY A 330 9.47 -11.82 8.73
CA GLY A 330 9.40 -12.24 7.33
C GLY A 330 7.98 -12.19 6.75
N CYS A 331 7.12 -13.12 7.10
CA CYS A 331 5.80 -13.21 6.47
C CYS A 331 4.69 -12.32 7.08
N PHE A 332 5.01 -11.36 7.94
CA PHE A 332 4.01 -10.46 8.53
C PHE A 332 3.79 -9.22 7.68
N LEU A 333 2.53 -8.83 7.51
CA LEU A 333 2.19 -7.52 6.97
C LEU A 333 2.65 -6.42 7.95
N THR A 334 3.04 -5.27 7.41
CA THR A 334 3.70 -4.18 8.14
C THR A 334 2.71 -3.23 8.83
N ASN A 335 1.79 -3.77 9.63
CA ASN A 335 0.77 -3.00 10.35
C ASN A 335 1.01 -3.00 11.87
N TYR A 336 1.46 -1.88 12.45
CA TYR A 336 1.90 -1.82 13.86
C TYR A 336 1.04 -0.92 14.76
N TYR A 337 -0.26 -0.80 14.51
CA TYR A 337 -1.13 0.18 15.19
C TYR A 337 -1.12 0.08 16.73
N PHE A 338 -1.57 -1.04 17.28
CA PHE A 338 -1.55 -1.31 18.72
C PHE A 338 -0.16 -1.73 19.19
N ARG A 339 0.61 -2.44 18.36
CA ARG A 339 1.99 -2.83 18.71
C ARG A 339 2.89 -1.64 19.01
N TYR A 340 2.69 -0.51 18.32
CA TYR A 340 3.41 0.74 18.57
C TYR A 340 3.14 1.31 19.96
N PHE A 341 1.87 1.38 20.39
CA PHE A 341 1.51 1.97 21.68
C PHE A 341 1.70 1.03 22.87
N PHE A 342 1.54 -0.28 22.68
CA PHE A 342 1.40 -1.24 23.78
C PHE A 342 2.49 -2.31 23.83
N SER A 343 3.30 -2.49 22.78
CA SER A 343 4.43 -3.42 22.83
C SER A 343 5.68 -2.69 23.33
N LYS A 344 6.27 -3.15 24.44
CA LYS A 344 7.55 -2.67 24.98
C LYS A 344 8.77 -3.20 24.21
N ALA A 345 8.56 -3.95 23.12
CA ALA A 345 9.68 -4.38 22.30
C ALA A 345 10.20 -3.13 21.56
N PRO A 346 11.53 -2.86 21.57
CA PRO A 346 12.08 -1.89 20.64
C PRO A 346 11.61 -2.33 19.26
N LEU A 347 10.85 -1.48 18.59
CA LEU A 347 10.71 -1.59 17.15
C LEU A 347 12.11 -1.23 16.65
N ASP A 348 12.87 -2.23 16.21
CA ASP A 348 14.17 -2.00 15.59
C ASP A 348 13.97 -0.87 14.59
N SER A 349 14.62 0.27 14.81
CA SER A 349 14.45 1.38 13.90
C SER A 349 15.01 0.96 12.54
N PRO A 350 14.50 1.49 11.41
CA PRO A 350 15.07 1.18 10.10
C PRO A 350 16.58 1.47 10.03
N ASP A 351 17.07 2.40 10.87
CA ASP A 351 18.49 2.70 11.01
C ASP A 351 19.27 1.59 11.75
N ASP A 352 18.65 0.91 12.72
CA ASP A 352 19.22 -0.27 13.37
C ASP A 352 19.26 -1.47 12.42
N GLU A 353 18.23 -1.65 11.58
CA GLU A 353 18.19 -2.70 10.54
C GLU A 353 19.27 -2.53 9.47
N VAL A 354 19.57 -1.29 9.07
CA VAL A 354 20.64 -1.00 8.09
C VAL A 354 22.02 -1.28 8.66
N ASN A 355 22.23 -1.00 9.94
CA ASN A 355 23.49 -1.28 10.63
C ASN A 355 23.69 -2.78 10.84
N ASP A 356 22.63 -3.51 11.19
CA ASP A 356 22.67 -4.96 11.37
C ASP A 356 22.83 -5.73 10.05
N ALA A 357 22.18 -5.26 8.97
CA ALA A 357 22.35 -5.85 7.64
C ALA A 357 23.76 -5.66 7.11
N LYS A 358 24.34 -4.46 7.27
CA LYS A 358 25.75 -4.21 6.93
C LYS A 358 26.71 -5.05 7.76
N ALA A 359 26.47 -5.16 9.07
CA ALA A 359 27.29 -5.98 9.95
C ALA A 359 27.24 -7.47 9.55
N ALA A 360 26.06 -7.98 9.17
CA ALA A 360 25.89 -9.36 8.71
C ALA A 360 26.57 -9.62 7.35
N GLU A 361 26.54 -8.64 6.43
CA GLU A 361 27.24 -8.72 5.14
C GLU A 361 28.76 -8.71 5.32
N GLU A 362 29.28 -7.87 6.21
CA GLU A 362 30.69 -7.80 6.59
C GLU A 362 31.16 -9.11 7.25
N GLN A 363 30.33 -9.69 8.11
CA GLN A 363 30.62 -10.96 8.77
C GLN A 363 30.64 -12.13 7.79
N SER A 364 29.72 -12.14 6.81
CA SER A 364 29.69 -13.13 5.74
C SER A 364 30.90 -13.01 4.80
N TYR A 365 31.32 -11.79 4.48
CA TYR A 365 32.50 -11.52 3.66
C TYR A 365 33.80 -11.95 4.34
N ASN A 366 33.94 -11.69 5.64
CA ASN A 366 35.09 -12.11 6.44
C ASN A 366 35.17 -13.64 6.58
N MET A 367 34.04 -14.33 6.79
CA MET A 367 34.03 -15.80 6.81
C MET A 367 34.37 -16.42 5.45
N ALA A 368 33.94 -15.81 4.35
CA ALA A 368 34.29 -16.27 3.01
C ALA A 368 35.78 -16.09 2.70
N THR A 369 36.39 -14.97 3.14
CA THR A 369 37.81 -14.70 2.94
C THR A 369 38.72 -15.56 3.83
N GLU A 370 38.30 -15.87 5.07
CA GLU A 370 39.03 -16.82 5.93
C GLU A 370 38.97 -18.25 5.41
N SER A 371 37.87 -18.65 4.74
CA SER A 371 37.74 -19.99 4.14
C SER A 371 38.57 -20.23 2.88
N VAL A 372 39.09 -19.16 2.27
CA VAL A 372 39.98 -19.20 1.09
C VAL A 372 41.46 -19.07 1.51
N ALA A 373 41.73 -18.73 2.77
CA ALA A 373 43.07 -18.56 3.33
C ALA A 373 43.58 -19.79 4.12
N LEU A 374 42.80 -20.87 4.16
CA LEU A 374 43.16 -22.22 4.65
C LEU A 374 43.16 -23.20 3.47
#